data_AF-A0AA47I4S9-F1
#
_entry.id   AF-A0AA47I4S9-F1
#
_cell.length_a   1.000
_cell.length_b   1.000
_cell.length_c   1.000
_cell.angle_alpha   90.00
_cell.angle_beta   90.00
_cell.angle_gamma   90.00
#
_symmetry.space_group_name_H-M   'P 1'
#
loop_
_entity.id
_entity.type
_entity.pdbx_description
1 polymer ?
#
loop_
_entity_poly.entity_id
_entity_poly.type
_entity_poly.pdbx_seq_one_letter_code
_entity_poly.pdbx_strand_id
1 'polypeptide(L)'
;MGNYNCNLTCTIKGATVQGNFVTSNPHVWFNYEILPKGCGWLIPFSEKEANLVIAYPDYPENIRLDLNDIWEKFNDLACKSLDQNLKITDNFEVTRYMMGVCNKARIFIKASPG
;
A
#
# COMPACT_ATOMS: atom_id res chain seq x y z
N MET A 1 -20.67 7.57 18.64
CA MET A 1 -19.81 6.46 18.17
C MET A 1 -20.73 5.37 17.61
N GLY A 2 -20.60 4.94 16.35
CA GLY A 2 -21.53 3.93 15.79
C GLY A 2 -21.74 3.90 14.27
N ASN A 3 -20.77 4.33 13.44
CA ASN A 3 -20.95 4.38 11.98
C ASN A 3 -19.98 3.47 11.19
N TYR A 4 -19.25 2.58 11.87
CA TYR A 4 -18.38 1.59 11.23
C TYR A 4 -18.25 0.36 12.12
N ASN A 5 -18.30 -0.83 11.52
CA ASN A 5 -17.86 -2.05 12.18
C ASN A 5 -16.37 -2.22 11.87
N CYS A 6 -15.51 -2.21 12.90
CA CYS A 6 -14.11 -2.53 12.75
C CYS A 6 -13.99 -4.04 12.63
N ASN A 7 -13.77 -4.55 11.42
CA ASN A 7 -13.72 -5.98 11.17
C ASN A 7 -12.27 -6.51 11.27
N LEU A 8 -11.27 -5.63 11.11
CA LEU A 8 -9.87 -6.02 11.03
C LEU A 8 -8.96 -4.79 11.23
N THR A 9 -7.75 -5.01 11.74
CA THR A 9 -6.67 -4.02 11.62
C THR A 9 -5.63 -4.46 10.60
N CYS A 10 -5.04 -3.50 9.91
CA CYS A 10 -4.00 -3.76 8.91
C CYS A 10 -2.74 -2.98 9.24
N THR A 11 -1.60 -3.56 8.87
CA THR A 11 -0.35 -2.84 8.74
C THR A 11 -0.23 -2.35 7.30
N ILE A 12 0.08 -1.06 7.16
CA ILE A 12 0.29 -0.38 5.89
C ILE A 12 1.73 0.13 5.90
N LYS A 13 2.53 -0.31 4.94
CA LYS A 13 3.88 0.22 4.72
C LYS A 13 3.93 0.80 3.33
N GLY A 14 4.50 1.99 3.18
CA GLY A 14 4.62 2.60 1.87
C GLY A 14 5.79 3.55 1.76
N ALA A 15 6.02 3.98 0.53
CA ALA A 15 7.10 4.88 0.17
C ALA A 15 6.67 5.82 -0.95
N THR A 16 7.25 7.02 -0.95
CA THR A 16 7.34 7.81 -2.18
C THR A 16 8.48 7.24 -3.01
N VAL A 17 8.20 6.93 -4.27
CA VAL A 17 9.18 6.43 -5.23
C VAL A 17 9.31 7.35 -6.42
N GLN A 18 10.54 7.49 -6.92
CA GLN A 18 10.85 8.16 -8.17
C GLN A 18 11.02 7.17 -9.31
N GLY A 19 10.42 7.49 -10.46
CA GLY A 19 10.39 6.65 -11.66
C GLY A 19 9.89 7.41 -12.89
N ASN A 20 9.31 6.69 -13.85
CA ASN A 20 8.63 7.27 -15.02
C ASN A 20 7.19 6.75 -15.06
N PHE A 21 6.23 7.60 -14.75
CA PHE A 21 4.84 7.18 -14.56
C PHE A 21 3.87 7.88 -15.52
N VAL A 22 2.78 7.20 -15.80
CA VAL A 22 1.58 7.78 -16.42
C VAL A 22 0.56 7.98 -15.32
N THR A 23 0.20 9.22 -15.00
CA THR A 23 -0.65 9.56 -13.83
C THR A 23 -2.06 8.97 -13.87
N SER A 24 -2.55 8.59 -15.06
CA SER A 24 -3.83 7.89 -15.23
C SER A 24 -3.76 6.38 -15.00
N ASN A 25 -2.58 5.82 -14.72
CA ASN A 25 -2.36 4.37 -14.64
C ASN A 25 -1.96 3.96 -13.21
N PRO A 26 -2.94 3.74 -12.31
CA PRO A 26 -2.66 3.08 -11.05
C PRO A 26 -2.41 1.58 -11.28
N HIS A 27 -1.51 1.01 -10.48
CA HIS A 27 -1.20 -0.41 -10.49
C HIS A 27 -1.59 -1.04 -9.16
N VAL A 28 -2.16 -2.24 -9.22
CA VAL A 28 -2.57 -2.99 -8.02
C VAL A 28 -2.11 -4.43 -8.20
N TRP A 29 -1.50 -4.99 -7.15
CA TRP A 29 -1.02 -6.37 -7.10
C TRP A 29 -1.73 -7.15 -5.99
N PHE A 30 -2.24 -8.33 -6.36
CA PHE A 30 -2.79 -9.32 -5.46
C PHE A 30 -1.90 -10.57 -5.44
N ASN A 31 -0.68 -10.43 -4.92
CA ASN A 31 0.26 -11.54 -4.80
C ASN A 31 0.25 -12.07 -3.36
N TYR A 32 -0.53 -13.13 -3.10
CA TYR A 32 -0.69 -13.69 -1.76
C TYR A 32 0.51 -14.51 -1.26
N GLU A 33 1.47 -14.82 -2.13
CA GLU A 33 2.75 -15.43 -1.71
C GLU A 33 3.64 -14.40 -1.01
N ILE A 34 3.58 -13.14 -1.46
CA ILE A 34 4.34 -12.02 -0.86
C ILE A 34 3.50 -11.30 0.20
N LEU A 35 2.21 -11.08 -0.05
CA LEU A 35 1.28 -10.29 0.76
C LEU A 35 0.08 -11.15 1.20
N PRO A 36 0.23 -12.02 2.21
CA PRO A 36 -0.85 -12.92 2.63
C PRO A 36 -2.13 -12.17 2.98
N LYS A 37 -3.20 -12.41 2.21
CA LYS A 37 -4.50 -11.74 2.35
C LYS A 37 -4.45 -10.21 2.26
N GLY A 38 -3.35 -9.66 1.75
CA GLY A 38 -3.13 -8.23 1.54
C GLY A 38 -3.19 -7.84 0.07
N CYS A 39 -2.87 -6.58 -0.21
CA CYS A 39 -2.64 -6.08 -1.55
C CYS A 39 -1.51 -5.04 -1.54
N GLY A 40 -0.89 -4.86 -2.69
CA GLY A 40 0.05 -3.77 -2.92
C GLY A 40 -0.47 -2.88 -4.04
N TRP A 41 -0.11 -1.61 -4.03
CA TRP A 41 -0.47 -0.68 -5.09
C TRP A 41 0.62 0.34 -5.36
N LEU A 42 0.56 0.89 -6.56
CA LEU A 42 1.31 2.07 -6.96
C LEU A 42 0.34 3.08 -7.55
N ILE A 43 0.26 4.26 -6.95
CA ILE A 43 -0.57 5.37 -7.44
C ILE A 43 0.36 6.53 -7.77
N PRO A 44 0.57 6.83 -9.06
CA PRO A 44 1.32 8.00 -9.46
C PRO A 44 0.55 9.28 -9.16
N PHE A 45 1.23 10.28 -8.62
CA PHE A 45 0.68 11.62 -8.42
C PHE A 45 1.44 12.67 -9.22
N SER A 46 2.54 12.29 -9.87
CA SER A 46 3.18 13.04 -10.95
C SER A 46 3.79 12.07 -11.97
N GLU A 47 4.36 12.58 -13.06
CA GLU A 47 5.10 11.78 -14.05
C GLU A 47 6.40 11.20 -13.49
N LYS A 48 6.85 11.70 -12.33
CA LYS A 48 8.12 11.33 -11.68
C LYS A 48 7.97 10.68 -10.33
N GLU A 49 6.80 10.82 -9.69
CA GLU A 49 6.60 10.38 -8.31
C GLU A 49 5.30 9.61 -8.15
N ALA A 50 5.37 8.55 -7.36
CA ALA A 50 4.25 7.71 -7.02
C ALA A 50 4.32 7.23 -5.57
N ASN A 51 3.16 6.88 -5.01
CA ASN A 51 3.10 6.14 -3.76
C ASN A 51 3.14 4.64 -4.07
N LEU A 52 4.18 3.94 -3.63
CA LEU A 52 4.26 2.49 -3.63
C LEU A 52 3.90 1.99 -2.23
N VAL A 53 2.90 1.14 -2.09
CA VAL A 53 2.33 0.79 -0.78
C VAL A 53 1.94 -0.69 -0.74
N ILE A 54 2.10 -1.30 0.42
CA ILE A 54 1.51 -2.60 0.78
C ILE A 54 0.56 -2.40 1.95
N ALA A 55 -0.55 -3.12 1.93
CA ALA A 55 -1.41 -3.30 3.09
C ALA A 55 -1.69 -4.78 3.29
N TYR A 56 -1.50 -5.25 4.52
CA TYR A 56 -1.82 -6.61 4.88
C TYR A 56 -2.44 -6.66 6.28
N PRO A 57 -3.33 -7.63 6.52
CA PRO A 57 -4.05 -7.74 7.77
C PRO A 57 -3.16 -8.22 8.92
N ASP A 58 -3.39 -7.67 10.12
CA ASP A 58 -2.67 -7.99 11.36
C ASP A 58 -3.16 -9.34 11.95
N TYR A 59 -3.24 -10.39 11.14
CA TYR A 59 -3.62 -11.73 11.63
C TYR A 59 -2.46 -12.38 12.41
N PRO A 60 -2.76 -13.23 13.42
CA PRO A 60 -1.73 -13.93 14.19
C PRO A 60 -0.73 -14.74 13.34
N GLU A 61 -1.21 -15.32 12.25
CA GLU A 61 -0.39 -16.05 11.27
C GLU A 61 0.60 -15.15 10.51
N ASN A 62 0.31 -13.85 10.39
CA ASN A 62 1.18 -12.87 9.74
C ASN A 62 2.19 -12.23 10.72
N ILE A 63 2.06 -12.44 12.03
CA ILE A 63 2.95 -11.86 13.07
C ILE A 63 4.40 -12.36 12.92
N ARG A 64 4.62 -13.51 12.27
CA ARG A 64 5.95 -14.10 12.06
C ARG A 64 6.65 -13.64 10.79
N LEU A 65 6.00 -12.84 9.95
CA LEU A 65 6.59 -12.37 8.71
C LEU A 65 7.49 -11.16 8.98
N ASP A 66 8.71 -11.19 8.44
CA ASP A 66 9.56 -10.02 8.44
C ASP A 66 9.01 -9.01 7.41
N LEU A 67 8.56 -7.87 7.92
CA LEU A 67 8.00 -6.79 7.10
C LEU A 67 9.04 -6.24 6.11
N ASN A 68 10.33 -6.25 6.45
CA ASN A 68 11.37 -5.80 5.53
C ASN A 68 11.53 -6.79 4.37
N ASP A 69 11.52 -8.10 4.64
CA ASP A 69 11.57 -9.12 3.58
C ASP A 69 10.36 -9.02 2.64
N ILE A 70 9.16 -8.82 3.19
CA ILE A 70 7.95 -8.61 2.39
C ILE A 70 8.11 -7.37 1.51
N TRP A 71 8.57 -6.27 2.11
CA TRP A 71 8.73 -5.00 1.43
C TRP A 71 9.75 -5.09 0.28
N GLU A 72 10.90 -5.73 0.51
CA GLU A 72 11.93 -5.95 -0.50
C GLU A 72 11.38 -6.80 -1.66
N LYS A 73 10.74 -7.93 -1.37
CA LYS A 73 10.11 -8.78 -2.39
C LYS A 73 9.04 -8.04 -3.20
N PHE A 74 8.25 -7.19 -2.52
CA PHE A 74 7.23 -6.40 -3.18
C PHE A 74 7.83 -5.27 -4.05
N ASN A 75 8.84 -4.57 -3.55
CA ASN A 75 9.56 -3.56 -4.32
C ASN A 75 10.18 -4.17 -5.58
N ASP A 76 10.80 -5.34 -5.47
CA ASP A 76 11.34 -6.10 -6.60
C ASP A 76 10.25 -6.51 -7.60
N LEU A 77 9.09 -6.97 -7.11
CA LEU A 77 7.94 -7.27 -7.95
C LEU A 77 7.48 -6.02 -8.71
N ALA A 78 7.36 -4.88 -8.03
CA ALA A 78 6.93 -3.62 -8.64
C ALA A 78 7.91 -3.15 -9.71
N CYS A 79 9.21 -3.14 -9.41
CA CYS A 79 10.28 -2.81 -10.35
C CYS A 79 10.24 -3.70 -11.60
N LYS A 80 10.11 -5.02 -11.43
CA LYS A 80 9.99 -5.98 -12.54
C LYS A 80 8.71 -5.78 -13.36
N SER A 81 7.59 -5.54 -12.69
CA SER A 81 6.28 -5.36 -13.34
C SER A 81 6.23 -4.09 -14.19
N LEU A 82 6.93 -3.05 -13.77
CA LEU A 82 6.96 -1.74 -14.43
C LEU A 82 8.15 -1.57 -15.38
N ASP A 83 9.08 -2.54 -15.41
CA ASP A 83 10.35 -2.47 -16.14
C ASP A 83 11.16 -1.20 -15.78
N GLN A 84 11.23 -0.90 -14.48
CA GLN A 84 11.89 0.30 -13.96
C GLN A 84 12.61 0.01 -12.65
N ASN A 85 13.68 0.75 -12.39
CA ASN A 85 14.31 0.78 -11.06
C ASN A 85 13.75 1.97 -10.27
N LEU A 86 12.87 1.68 -9.31
CA LEU A 86 12.21 2.69 -8.50
C LEU A 86 13.13 3.17 -7.38
N LYS A 87 13.37 4.49 -7.29
CA LYS A 87 14.17 5.08 -6.21
C LYS A 87 13.26 5.52 -5.07
N ILE A 88 13.40 4.92 -3.90
CA ILE A 88 12.71 5.35 -2.68
C ILE A 88 13.27 6.71 -2.21
N THR A 89 12.39 7.67 -1.95
CA THR A 89 12.76 9.01 -1.46
C THR A 89 12.24 9.30 -0.05
N ASP A 90 11.14 8.65 0.34
CA ASP A 90 10.54 8.75 1.67
C ASP A 90 9.80 7.45 1.99
N ASN A 91 9.63 7.14 3.28
CA ASN A 91 8.94 5.93 3.73
C ASN A 91 8.02 6.23 4.90
N PHE A 92 6.93 5.47 5.00
CA PHE A 92 6.03 5.50 6.14
C PHE A 92 5.55 4.10 6.50
N GLU A 93 5.15 3.95 7.76
CA GLU A 93 4.54 2.75 8.28
C GLU A 93 3.41 3.13 9.23
N VAL A 94 2.24 2.52 9.04
CA VAL A 94 1.08 2.67 9.90
C VAL A 94 0.62 1.28 10.33
N THR A 95 0.73 1.01 11.62
CA THR A 95 0.26 -0.25 12.21
C THR A 95 -1.11 -0.09 12.83
N ARG A 96 -1.85 -1.20 12.92
CA ARG A 96 -3.19 -1.25 13.52
C ARG A 96 -4.19 -0.28 12.87
N TYR A 97 -4.05 -0.03 11.57
CA TYR A 97 -5.00 0.79 10.83
C TYR A 97 -6.35 0.08 10.78
N MET A 98 -7.37 0.68 11.40
CA MET A 98 -8.70 0.07 11.49
C MET A 98 -9.38 0.06 10.12
N MET A 99 -9.59 -1.13 9.58
CA MET A 99 -10.36 -1.37 8.37
C MET A 99 -11.73 -1.94 8.74
N GLY A 100 -12.76 -1.39 8.12
CA GLY A 100 -14.13 -1.68 8.48
C GLY A 100 -15.10 -1.35 7.37
N VAL A 101 -16.30 -1.92 7.46
CA VAL A 101 -17.39 -1.57 6.55
C VAL A 101 -18.02 -0.28 7.05
N CYS A 102 -17.97 0.77 6.22
CA CYS A 102 -18.80 1.94 6.45
C CYS A 102 -20.18 1.68 5.86
N ASN A 103 -21.23 1.85 6.66
CA ASN A 103 -22.62 1.66 6.22
C ASN A 103 -23.10 2.75 5.23
N LYS A 104 -22.20 3.66 4.83
CA LYS A 104 -22.41 4.68 3.80
C LYS A 104 -21.16 4.73 2.92
N ALA A 105 -21.33 4.75 1.60
CA ALA A 105 -20.21 4.94 0.68
C ALA A 105 -19.48 6.25 1.03
N ARG A 106 -18.19 6.14 1.37
CA ARG A 106 -17.30 7.28 1.61
C ARG A 106 -15.96 6.99 0.96
N ILE A 107 -15.55 7.85 0.04
CA ILE A 107 -14.18 7.89 -0.46
C ILE A 107 -13.46 8.95 0.38
N PHE A 108 -12.44 8.54 1.14
CA PHE A 108 -11.59 9.48 1.88
C PHE A 108 -10.47 9.95 0.96
N ILE A 109 -10.65 11.09 0.30
CA ILE A 109 -9.57 11.83 -0.35
C ILE A 109 -9.14 12.91 0.64
N LYS A 110 -7.97 12.72 1.29
CA LYS A 110 -7.34 13.82 2.02
C LYS A 110 -6.54 14.64 1.01
N ALA A 111 -7.18 15.65 0.42
CA ALA A 111 -6.45 16.69 -0.27
C ALA A 111 -5.73 17.55 0.79
N SER A 112 -4.40 17.59 0.76
CA SER A 112 -3.66 18.62 1.48
C SER A 112 -3.88 19.95 0.75
N PRO A 113 -4.25 21.04 1.44
CA PRO A 113 -4.23 22.37 0.84
C PRO A 113 -2.79 22.75 0.53
N GLY A 114 -2.56 23.24 -0.69
CA GLY A 114 -1.30 23.87 -1.11
C GLY A 114 -1.16 25.30 -0.58
#